data_AF-A0A2G6PKB5-F1
#
_entry.id   AF-A0A2G6PKB5-F1
#
_cell.length_a   1.000
_cell.length_b   1.000
_cell.length_c   1.000
_cell.angle_alpha   90.00
_cell.angle_beta   90.00
_cell.angle_gamma   90.00
#
_symmetry.space_group_name_H-M   'P 1'
#
loop_
_entity.id
_entity.type
_entity.pdbx_description
1 polymer ?
#
loop_
_entity_poly.entity_id
_entity_poly.type
_entity_poly.pdbx_seq_one_letter_code
_entity_poly.pdbx_strand_id
1 'polypeptide(L)'
;MKKSFLLLFFFLLLIYNGKAFADKLCETKKGYELYQCRNKNICEQYKPETLLYSTLSNGDYEELLVTDSYVKKSKSLKTAKEKYVDNMNNIYVCATIKIRINALEEITKTLLKINMAKEVEKIVGEKFNTMKIDAKSDFNTKKCKGINKKGTYSKITVLKQGTWEMCKYRNYLEYLRNINKDIRNLNLDKPEVSIENLIEIKNLNDRAINKEIEHIYKVFPVAFNTYSLYENNFIIHLYLQLIKADFWVLRRKLHEALGPINQVGYKIVNAMSL
;
A
#
# COMPACT_ATOMS: atom_id res chain seq x y z
N MET A 1 -13.13 -16.44 16.03
CA MET A 1 -13.41 -14.98 15.92
C MET A 1 -13.11 -14.16 17.17
N LYS A 2 -13.44 -14.61 18.40
CA LYS A 2 -13.27 -13.80 19.64
C LYS A 2 -11.83 -13.36 19.99
N LYS A 3 -10.79 -14.14 19.67
CA LYS A 3 -9.38 -13.79 19.98
C LYS A 3 -8.81 -12.64 19.15
N SER A 4 -9.31 -12.41 17.93
CA SER A 4 -8.80 -11.35 17.04
C SER A 4 -9.36 -9.97 17.42
N PHE A 5 -10.58 -9.93 17.97
CA PHE A 5 -11.23 -8.71 18.45
C PHE A 5 -10.59 -8.19 19.76
N LEU A 6 -10.17 -9.10 20.65
CA LEU A 6 -9.50 -8.75 21.91
C LEU A 6 -8.13 -8.10 21.68
N LEU A 7 -7.38 -8.59 20.67
CA LEU A 7 -6.09 -8.03 20.26
C LEU A 7 -6.24 -6.65 19.62
N LEU A 8 -7.29 -6.42 18.84
CA LEU A 8 -7.61 -5.12 18.24
C LEU A 8 -8.01 -4.10 19.32
N PHE A 9 -8.76 -4.52 20.33
CA PHE A 9 -9.15 -3.71 21.48
C PHE A 9 -7.96 -3.33 22.38
N PHE A 10 -7.03 -4.27 22.62
CA PHE A 10 -5.79 -3.99 23.35
C PHE A 10 -4.85 -3.05 22.57
N PHE A 11 -4.79 -3.19 21.24
CA PHE A 11 -4.04 -2.25 20.39
C PHE A 11 -4.65 -0.84 20.46
N LEU A 12 -5.97 -0.72 20.42
CA LEU A 12 -6.68 0.55 20.57
C LEU A 12 -6.44 1.20 21.94
N LEU A 13 -6.43 0.43 23.03
CA LEU A 13 -6.13 0.91 24.39
C LEU A 13 -4.68 1.38 24.57
N LEU A 14 -3.71 0.67 23.99
CA LEU A 14 -2.30 1.10 24.00
C LEU A 14 -2.07 2.35 23.15
N ILE A 15 -2.76 2.48 22.02
CA ILE A 15 -2.75 3.71 21.19
C ILE A 15 -3.36 4.89 21.96
N TYR A 16 -4.43 4.66 22.74
CA TYR A 16 -5.10 5.72 23.51
C TYR A 16 -4.23 6.26 24.65
N ASN A 17 -3.59 5.37 25.42
CA ASN A 17 -2.72 5.77 26.54
C ASN A 17 -1.37 6.35 26.10
N GLY A 18 -0.79 5.85 25.00
CA GLY A 18 0.44 6.41 24.44
C GLY A 18 0.26 7.82 23.87
N LYS A 19 -0.91 8.10 23.27
CA LYS A 19 -1.24 9.41 22.70
C LYS A 19 -1.37 10.50 23.77
N ALA A 20 -2.04 10.21 24.88
CA ALA A 20 -2.20 11.15 26.00
C ALA A 20 -0.86 11.53 26.67
N PHE A 21 0.08 10.57 26.77
CA PHE A 21 1.39 10.82 27.36
C PHE A 21 2.33 11.58 26.41
N ALA A 22 2.33 11.22 25.12
CA ALA A 22 3.16 11.86 24.11
C ALA A 22 2.67 13.27 23.73
N ASP A 23 1.36 13.54 23.78
CA ASP A 23 0.83 14.90 23.62
C ASP A 23 1.28 15.79 24.80
N LYS A 24 1.26 15.28 26.04
CA LYS A 24 1.76 15.99 27.24
C LYS A 24 3.24 16.37 27.15
N LEU A 25 4.06 15.49 26.58
CA LEU A 25 5.50 15.73 26.36
C LEU A 25 5.79 16.88 25.37
N CYS A 26 4.83 17.20 24.50
CA CYS A 26 4.99 18.22 23.47
C CYS A 26 4.19 19.51 23.75
N GLU A 27 3.41 19.59 24.85
CA GLU A 27 2.50 20.71 25.15
C GLU A 27 3.18 22.08 25.23
N THR A 28 4.45 22.14 25.65
CA THR A 28 5.21 23.39 25.76
C THR A 28 5.82 23.85 24.44
N LYS A 29 5.84 23.00 23.42
CA LYS A 29 6.43 23.29 22.11
C LYS A 29 5.45 24.02 21.19
N LYS A 30 5.98 24.88 20.31
CA LYS A 30 5.18 25.63 19.32
C LYS A 30 5.79 25.52 17.92
N GLY A 31 4.97 25.82 16.91
CA GLY A 31 5.41 25.89 15.52
C GLY A 31 6.12 24.62 15.06
N TYR A 32 7.34 24.79 14.54
CA TYR A 32 8.12 23.69 13.97
C TYR A 32 8.64 22.71 15.04
N GLU A 33 9.02 23.21 16.21
CA GLU A 33 9.46 22.35 17.31
C GLU A 33 8.36 21.39 17.78
N LEU A 34 7.09 21.85 17.74
CA LEU A 34 5.94 21.00 18.06
C LEU A 34 5.80 19.87 17.04
N TYR A 35 5.97 20.16 15.76
CA TYR A 35 5.96 19.16 14.69
C TYR A 35 7.05 18.10 14.89
N GLN A 36 8.29 18.53 15.13
CA GLN A 36 9.41 17.61 15.37
C GLN A 36 9.19 16.75 16.61
N CYS A 37 8.72 17.36 17.71
CA CYS A 37 8.40 16.64 18.94
C CYS A 37 7.34 15.56 18.71
N ARG A 38 6.24 15.90 18.02
CA ARG A 38 5.17 14.95 17.72
C ARG A 38 5.63 13.83 16.80
N ASN A 39 6.44 14.10 15.79
CA ASN A 39 6.98 13.04 14.93
C ASN A 39 7.86 12.06 15.72
N LYS A 40 8.75 12.59 16.55
CA LYS A 40 9.67 11.78 17.36
C LYS A 40 8.94 10.94 18.40
N ASN A 41 7.97 11.52 19.11
CA ASN A 41 7.35 10.87 20.27
C ASN A 41 6.04 10.14 19.95
N ILE A 42 5.34 10.51 18.87
CA ILE A 42 4.05 9.92 18.47
C ILE A 42 4.21 9.03 17.24
N CYS A 43 4.93 9.46 16.21
CA CYS A 43 4.95 8.71 14.95
C CYS A 43 5.96 7.56 14.94
N GLU A 44 7.14 7.72 15.54
CA GLU A 44 8.21 6.70 15.51
C GLU A 44 7.79 5.34 16.08
N GLN A 45 6.81 5.28 16.99
CA GLN A 45 6.27 4.00 17.50
C GLN A 45 5.65 3.12 16.39
N TYR A 46 5.23 3.72 15.28
CA TYR A 46 4.64 3.02 14.13
C TYR A 46 5.67 2.63 13.07
N LYS A 47 6.92 3.08 13.21
CA LYS A 47 7.97 2.80 12.22
C LYS A 47 8.26 1.29 12.19
N PRO A 48 8.21 0.64 11.02
CA PRO A 48 8.53 -0.77 10.92
C PRO A 48 10.03 -1.00 11.04
N GLU A 49 10.43 -2.16 11.58
CA GLU A 49 11.83 -2.61 11.61
C GLU A 49 12.45 -2.70 10.21
N THR A 50 11.63 -3.02 9.21
CA THR A 50 12.05 -3.12 7.82
C THR A 50 11.08 -2.34 6.96
N LEU A 51 11.59 -1.34 6.25
CA LEU A 51 10.81 -0.56 5.29
C LEU A 51 10.62 -1.35 3.99
N LEU A 52 9.43 -1.25 3.41
CA LEU A 52 9.08 -1.84 2.10
C LEU A 52 9.70 -1.08 0.93
N TYR A 53 10.06 0.17 1.15
CA TYR A 53 10.67 1.08 0.19
C TYR A 53 11.49 2.11 0.97
N SER A 54 12.56 2.65 0.38
CA SER A 54 13.21 3.83 0.94
C SER A 54 12.28 5.03 0.83
N THR A 55 11.42 5.24 1.82
CA THR A 55 11.06 6.63 2.14
C THR A 55 12.38 7.36 2.36
N LEU A 56 12.62 8.43 1.62
CA LEU A 56 13.74 9.32 1.95
C LEU A 56 13.52 9.72 3.43
N SER A 57 14.53 9.39 4.22
CA SER A 57 14.46 9.30 5.67
C SER A 57 14.07 10.63 6.30
N ASN A 58 13.05 10.66 7.17
CA ASN A 58 12.73 11.68 8.19
C ASN A 58 12.74 13.19 7.83
N GLY A 59 13.26 13.61 6.69
CA GLY A 59 13.47 14.99 6.26
C GLY A 59 12.58 15.41 5.09
N ASP A 60 11.71 14.54 4.59
CA ASP A 60 10.99 14.81 3.34
C ASP A 60 9.99 15.98 3.40
N TYR A 61 9.31 16.16 4.53
CA TYR A 61 8.47 17.34 4.76
C TYR A 61 9.27 18.49 5.39
N GLU A 62 10.46 18.21 5.92
CA GLU A 62 11.38 19.21 6.48
C GLU A 62 12.17 19.93 5.38
N GLU A 63 12.52 19.24 4.28
CA GLU A 63 13.12 19.81 3.06
C GLU A 63 12.18 20.83 2.39
N LEU A 64 10.86 20.66 2.53
CA LEU A 64 9.86 21.65 2.13
C LEU A 64 9.88 22.92 3.00
N LEU A 65 10.69 22.94 4.07
CA LEU A 65 10.87 24.08 4.97
C LEU A 65 12.24 24.75 4.81
N VAL A 66 13.22 24.08 4.19
CA VAL A 66 14.60 24.58 4.02
C VAL A 66 14.75 25.37 2.72
N THR A 67 13.84 25.23 1.76
CA THR A 67 13.82 26.02 0.53
C THR A 67 12.85 27.20 0.64
N ASP A 68 13.45 28.38 0.68
CA ASP A 68 12.91 29.72 0.44
C ASP A 68 12.21 30.48 1.58
N SER A 69 12.86 31.60 1.89
CA SER A 69 12.32 32.78 2.55
C SER A 69 10.90 33.12 2.08
N TYR A 70 9.93 33.08 3.00
CA TYR A 70 8.61 33.73 2.93
C TYR A 70 7.68 33.43 1.71
N VAL A 71 8.17 32.87 0.60
CA VAL A 71 7.55 32.90 -0.71
C VAL A 71 7.09 31.49 -1.12
N LYS A 72 5.76 31.34 -1.26
CA LYS A 72 4.97 30.18 -1.80
C LYS A 72 4.46 29.10 -0.81
N LYS A 73 3.70 29.52 0.21
CA LYS A 73 2.98 28.62 1.15
C LYS A 73 1.70 27.94 0.59
N SER A 74 1.09 28.40 -0.50
CA SER A 74 0.02 27.63 -1.19
C SER A 74 0.58 26.46 -2.00
N LYS A 75 1.85 26.55 -2.42
CA LYS A 75 2.59 25.48 -3.08
C LYS A 75 2.96 24.36 -2.10
N SER A 76 3.11 24.66 -0.79
CA SER A 76 3.52 23.67 0.21
C SER A 76 2.47 22.60 0.49
N LEU A 77 1.17 22.95 0.58
CA LEU A 77 0.10 21.95 0.76
C LEU A 77 0.00 21.00 -0.45
N LYS A 78 0.05 21.55 -1.66
CA LYS A 78 0.00 20.76 -2.89
C LYS A 78 1.20 19.81 -2.99
N THR A 79 2.42 20.31 -2.83
CA THR A 79 3.63 19.49 -2.87
C THR A 79 3.63 18.41 -1.77
N ALA A 80 3.20 18.76 -0.55
CA ALA A 80 3.13 17.79 0.54
C ALA A 80 2.10 16.70 0.27
N LYS A 81 0.96 17.04 -0.36
CA LYS A 81 -0.04 16.07 -0.80
C LYS A 81 0.51 15.12 -1.87
N GLU A 82 1.16 15.65 -2.90
CA GLU A 82 1.79 14.85 -3.96
C GLU A 82 2.81 13.87 -3.35
N LYS A 83 3.66 14.36 -2.45
CA LYS A 83 4.66 13.53 -1.76
C LYS A 83 4.03 12.45 -0.88
N TYR A 84 2.97 12.78 -0.13
CA TYR A 84 2.23 11.80 0.66
C TYR A 84 1.63 10.70 -0.23
N VAL A 85 1.00 11.07 -1.34
CA VAL A 85 0.40 10.13 -2.30
C VAL A 85 1.48 9.22 -2.88
N ASP A 86 2.62 9.76 -3.30
CA ASP A 86 3.74 8.99 -3.83
C ASP A 86 4.30 8.00 -2.80
N ASN A 87 4.50 8.46 -1.56
CA ASN A 87 4.97 7.59 -0.48
C ASN A 87 3.99 6.45 -0.19
N MET A 88 2.69 6.74 -0.10
CA MET A 88 1.65 5.73 0.11
C MET A 88 1.57 4.75 -1.06
N ASN A 89 1.63 5.25 -2.30
CA ASN A 89 1.64 4.41 -3.51
C ASN A 89 2.85 3.48 -3.51
N ASN A 90 4.04 3.98 -3.20
CA ASN A 90 5.26 3.16 -3.16
C ASN A 90 5.18 2.08 -2.07
N ILE A 91 4.60 2.37 -0.90
CA ILE A 91 4.35 1.37 0.15
C ILE A 91 3.49 0.23 -0.40
N TYR A 92 2.34 0.55 -1.01
CA TYR A 92 1.41 -0.47 -1.52
C TYR A 92 1.95 -1.22 -2.74
N VAL A 93 2.61 -0.53 -3.67
CA VAL A 93 3.21 -1.14 -4.86
C VAL A 93 4.29 -2.15 -4.46
N CYS A 94 5.22 -1.75 -3.59
CA CYS A 94 6.27 -2.66 -3.12
C CYS A 94 5.72 -3.84 -2.32
N ALA A 95 4.69 -3.61 -1.51
CA ALA A 95 4.01 -4.67 -0.78
C ALA A 95 3.32 -5.67 -1.73
N THR A 96 2.68 -5.18 -2.79
CA THR A 96 2.01 -5.98 -3.83
C THR A 96 3.01 -6.83 -4.59
N ILE A 97 4.12 -6.24 -5.04
CA ILE A 97 5.20 -6.96 -5.73
C ILE A 97 5.79 -8.04 -4.83
N LYS A 98 6.02 -7.72 -3.55
CA LYS A 98 6.54 -8.70 -2.58
C LYS A 98 5.61 -9.90 -2.41
N ILE A 99 4.31 -9.68 -2.30
CA ILE A 99 3.32 -10.77 -2.27
C ILE A 99 3.40 -11.61 -3.54
N ARG A 100 3.49 -10.97 -4.73
CA ARG A 100 3.60 -11.69 -6.01
C ARG A 100 4.80 -12.63 -6.01
N ILE A 101 5.98 -12.15 -5.62
CA ILE A 101 7.21 -12.95 -5.55
C ILE A 101 7.04 -14.10 -4.56
N ASN A 102 6.59 -13.82 -3.33
CA ASN A 102 6.45 -14.82 -2.28
C ASN A 102 5.45 -15.92 -2.64
N ALA A 103 4.28 -15.53 -3.16
CA ALA A 103 3.22 -16.46 -3.56
C ALA A 103 3.67 -17.35 -4.72
N LEU A 104 4.34 -16.78 -5.73
CA LEU A 104 4.90 -17.57 -6.84
C LEU A 104 5.97 -18.55 -6.33
N GLU A 105 6.84 -18.13 -5.40
CA GLU A 105 7.83 -19.04 -4.81
C GLU A 105 7.24 -20.17 -3.99
N GLU A 106 6.17 -19.89 -3.24
CA GLU A 106 5.45 -20.89 -2.46
C GLU A 106 4.74 -21.90 -3.36
N ILE A 107 4.07 -21.40 -4.41
CA ILE A 107 3.36 -22.27 -5.35
C ILE A 107 4.32 -23.07 -6.20
N THR A 108 5.43 -22.51 -6.70
CA THR A 108 6.45 -23.30 -7.42
C THR A 108 7.01 -24.42 -6.54
N LYS A 109 7.25 -24.20 -5.25
CA LYS A 109 7.66 -25.27 -4.32
C LYS A 109 6.59 -26.32 -4.10
N THR A 110 5.32 -25.91 -4.10
CA THR A 110 4.18 -26.81 -3.91
C THR A 110 3.93 -27.63 -5.17
N LEU A 111 4.05 -27.02 -6.36
CA LEU A 111 3.98 -27.68 -7.67
C LEU A 111 4.95 -28.86 -7.75
N LEU A 112 6.19 -28.66 -7.32
CA LEU A 112 7.22 -29.72 -7.29
C LEU A 112 6.86 -30.92 -6.38
N LYS A 113 5.87 -30.77 -5.50
CA LYS A 113 5.41 -31.84 -4.58
C LYS A 113 4.14 -32.53 -5.06
N ILE A 114 3.39 -31.92 -5.97
CA ILE A 114 2.14 -32.49 -6.47
C ILE A 114 2.48 -33.43 -7.62
N ASN A 115 1.88 -34.62 -7.65
CA ASN A 115 2.04 -35.57 -8.75
C ASN A 115 1.15 -35.17 -9.93
N MET A 116 1.44 -34.01 -10.53
CA MET A 116 0.68 -33.43 -11.62
C MET A 116 1.21 -33.89 -12.98
N ALA A 117 0.35 -33.81 -14.01
CA ALA A 117 0.76 -34.19 -15.36
C ALA A 117 1.95 -33.32 -15.82
N LYS A 118 3.01 -33.94 -16.34
CA LYS A 118 4.25 -33.27 -16.81
C LYS A 118 3.98 -32.07 -17.73
N GLU A 119 2.92 -32.14 -18.52
CA GLU A 119 2.54 -31.05 -19.42
C GLU A 119 1.97 -29.83 -18.69
N VAL A 120 1.22 -30.05 -17.60
CA VAL A 120 0.74 -28.97 -16.72
C VAL A 120 1.92 -28.34 -15.99
N GLU A 121 2.86 -29.17 -15.51
CA GLU A 121 4.10 -28.69 -14.88
C GLU A 121 4.89 -27.78 -15.82
N LYS A 122 5.03 -28.16 -17.10
CA LYS A 122 5.69 -27.33 -18.11
C LYS A 122 4.94 -26.02 -18.34
N ILE A 123 3.65 -26.07 -18.70
CA ILE A 123 2.86 -24.87 -19.05
C ILE A 123 2.76 -23.89 -17.89
N VAL A 124 2.44 -24.39 -16.69
CA VAL A 124 2.26 -23.57 -15.50
C VAL A 124 3.62 -23.12 -14.95
N GLY A 125 4.62 -23.99 -14.98
CA GLY A 125 5.98 -23.68 -14.54
C GLY A 125 6.62 -22.55 -15.36
N GLU A 126 6.55 -22.61 -16.69
CA GLU A 126 7.01 -21.54 -17.57
C GLU A 126 6.30 -20.21 -17.26
N LYS A 127 4.96 -20.24 -17.19
CA LYS A 127 4.15 -19.04 -16.90
C LYS A 127 4.48 -18.41 -15.54
N PHE A 128 4.60 -19.22 -14.49
CA PHE A 128 4.93 -18.72 -13.14
C PHE A 128 6.36 -18.22 -13.06
N ASN A 129 7.30 -18.84 -13.79
CA ASN A 129 8.67 -18.34 -13.89
C ASN A 129 8.71 -16.97 -14.57
N THR A 130 7.98 -16.76 -15.68
CA THR A 130 7.87 -15.45 -16.32
C THR A 130 7.30 -14.41 -15.35
N MET A 131 6.16 -14.72 -14.69
CA MET A 131 5.56 -13.80 -13.71
C MET A 131 6.51 -13.46 -12.55
N LYS A 132 7.35 -14.41 -12.14
CA LYS A 132 8.34 -14.23 -11.08
C LYS A 132 9.48 -13.33 -11.54
N ILE A 133 9.97 -13.51 -12.77
CA ILE A 133 11.00 -12.66 -13.38
C ILE A 133 10.48 -11.23 -13.49
N ASP A 134 9.25 -11.04 -14.00
CA ASP A 134 8.60 -9.75 -14.12
C ASP A 134 8.47 -9.07 -12.76
N ALA A 135 7.96 -9.79 -11.75
CA ALA A 135 7.82 -9.24 -10.40
C ALA A 135 9.17 -8.85 -9.77
N LYS A 136 10.24 -9.62 -10.02
CA LYS A 136 11.60 -9.27 -9.56
C LYS A 136 12.15 -8.04 -10.30
N SER A 137 11.88 -7.92 -11.60
CA SER A 137 12.23 -6.73 -12.38
C SER A 137 11.52 -5.49 -11.86
N ASP A 138 10.21 -5.58 -11.61
CA ASP A 138 9.40 -4.53 -11.00
C ASP A 138 9.96 -4.12 -9.63
N PHE A 139 10.35 -5.09 -8.80
CA PHE A 139 10.91 -4.86 -7.47
C PHE A 139 12.15 -3.98 -7.52
N ASN A 140 13.06 -4.28 -8.46
CA ASN A 140 14.31 -3.54 -8.63
C ASN A 140 14.06 -2.16 -9.23
N THR A 141 13.23 -2.07 -10.27
CA THR A 141 12.88 -0.82 -10.95
C THR A 141 12.20 0.19 -10.01
N LYS A 142 11.34 -0.31 -9.12
CA LYS A 142 10.66 0.49 -8.09
C LYS A 142 11.49 0.72 -6.83
N LYS A 143 12.75 0.27 -6.80
CA LYS A 143 13.68 0.40 -5.67
C LYS A 143 13.07 -0.09 -4.34
N CYS A 144 12.29 -1.15 -4.41
CA CYS A 144 11.67 -1.75 -3.22
C CYS A 144 12.73 -2.33 -2.27
N LYS A 145 12.41 -2.44 -0.99
CA LYS A 145 13.30 -2.94 0.07
C LYS A 145 12.66 -4.10 0.84
N GLY A 146 13.49 -4.89 1.52
CA GLY A 146 13.03 -5.84 2.54
C GLY A 146 12.53 -7.20 2.06
N ILE A 147 13.25 -7.89 1.16
CA ILE A 147 12.93 -9.27 0.74
C ILE A 147 13.17 -10.33 1.85
N ASN A 148 13.89 -10.00 2.92
CA ASN A 148 14.60 -11.03 3.70
C ASN A 148 13.84 -11.78 4.82
N LYS A 149 12.51 -11.65 4.98
CA LYS A 149 11.76 -12.51 5.92
C LYS A 149 10.74 -13.38 5.17
N LYS A 150 11.09 -14.67 4.99
CA LYS A 150 10.19 -15.73 4.51
C LYS A 150 8.97 -15.83 5.43
N GLY A 151 7.78 -15.97 4.84
CA GLY A 151 6.58 -16.44 5.55
C GLY A 151 5.77 -15.40 6.34
N THR A 152 6.17 -14.13 6.36
CA THR A 152 5.36 -13.09 7.03
C THR A 152 4.52 -12.33 6.02
N TYR A 153 3.20 -12.46 6.14
CA TYR A 153 2.23 -11.56 5.52
C TYR A 153 2.68 -10.10 5.71
N SER A 154 2.78 -9.36 4.62
CA SER A 154 3.26 -7.99 4.59
C SER A 154 2.23 -7.00 5.15
N LYS A 155 1.01 -7.45 5.45
CA LYS A 155 -0.04 -6.70 6.16
C LYS A 155 0.44 -5.87 7.34
N ILE A 156 1.17 -6.46 8.28
CA ILE A 156 1.60 -5.76 9.49
C ILE A 156 2.60 -4.67 9.13
N THR A 157 3.51 -4.94 8.19
CA THR A 157 4.48 -3.96 7.71
C THR A 157 3.81 -2.82 6.97
N VAL A 158 2.84 -3.10 6.10
CA VAL A 158 2.04 -2.08 5.39
C VAL A 158 1.26 -1.23 6.39
N LEU A 159 0.60 -1.86 7.38
CA LEU A 159 -0.13 -1.15 8.41
C LEU A 159 0.80 -0.21 9.19
N LYS A 160 1.94 -0.72 9.67
CA LYS A 160 2.93 0.07 10.41
C LYS A 160 3.48 1.22 9.57
N GLN A 161 4.01 0.94 8.38
CA GLN A 161 4.62 1.95 7.53
C GLN A 161 3.61 2.99 7.03
N GLY A 162 2.42 2.55 6.63
CA GLY A 162 1.36 3.46 6.20
C GLY A 162 0.84 4.34 7.35
N THR A 163 0.72 3.78 8.56
CA THR A 163 0.36 4.56 9.76
C THR A 163 1.46 5.58 10.11
N TRP A 164 2.72 5.16 10.02
CA TRP A 164 3.87 6.04 10.24
C TRP A 164 3.89 7.21 9.27
N GLU A 165 3.67 6.97 7.98
CA GLU A 165 3.62 8.00 6.95
C GLU A 165 2.42 8.94 7.12
N MET A 166 1.23 8.39 7.37
CA MET A 166 0.02 9.17 7.66
C MET A 166 0.20 10.05 8.90
N CYS A 167 0.85 9.55 9.95
CA CYS A 167 1.12 10.29 11.17
C CYS A 167 2.02 11.51 10.92
N LYS A 168 3.14 11.32 10.20
CA LYS A 168 4.04 12.41 9.83
C LYS A 168 3.33 13.47 8.98
N TYR A 169 2.60 13.03 7.95
CA TYR A 169 1.87 13.92 7.06
C TYR A 169 0.80 14.71 7.81
N ARG A 170 0.02 14.08 8.68
CA ARG A 170 -0.94 14.76 9.56
C ARG A 170 -0.28 15.83 10.42
N ASN A 171 0.84 15.49 11.07
CA ASN A 171 1.56 16.46 11.91
C ASN A 171 2.08 17.63 11.08
N TYR A 172 2.48 17.40 9.83
CA TYR A 172 2.87 18.45 8.90
C TYR A 172 1.68 19.35 8.50
N LEU A 173 0.51 18.77 8.22
CA LEU A 173 -0.72 19.52 7.95
C LEU A 173 -1.12 20.40 9.14
N GLU A 174 -1.00 19.87 10.36
CA GLU A 174 -1.21 20.61 11.61
C GLU A 174 -0.22 21.78 11.78
N TYR A 175 1.02 21.58 11.37
CA TYR A 175 2.03 22.63 11.34
C TYR A 175 1.68 23.72 10.31
N LEU A 176 1.31 23.35 9.08
CA LEU A 176 0.84 24.30 8.06
C LEU A 176 -0.36 25.11 8.56
N ARG A 177 -1.32 24.45 9.23
CA ARG A 177 -2.47 25.12 9.84
C ARG A 177 -2.05 26.14 10.87
N ASN A 178 -1.12 25.79 11.76
CA ASN A 178 -0.63 26.72 12.78
C ASN A 178 0.12 27.91 12.19
N ILE A 179 0.85 27.75 11.10
CA ILE A 179 1.49 28.88 10.41
C ILE A 179 0.45 29.80 9.77
N ASN A 180 -0.57 29.23 9.13
CA ASN A 180 -1.63 29.98 8.46
C ASN A 180 -2.54 30.75 9.43
N LYS A 181 -2.46 30.47 10.75
CA LYS A 181 -3.20 31.24 11.77
C LYS A 181 -2.75 32.70 11.87
N ASP A 182 -1.48 32.97 11.63
CA ASP A 182 -0.91 34.33 11.66
C ASP A 182 -1.06 34.98 10.27
N ILE A 183 -1.82 36.05 10.18
CA ILE A 183 -2.10 36.77 8.93
C ILE A 183 -0.80 37.30 8.30
N ARG A 184 0.21 37.64 9.12
CA ARG A 184 1.53 38.11 8.63
C ARG A 184 2.29 37.04 7.83
N ASN A 185 1.90 35.77 8.00
CA ASN A 185 2.49 34.66 7.28
C ASN A 185 1.84 34.41 5.91
N LEU A 186 0.75 35.09 5.58
CA LEU A 186 0.11 35.00 4.26
C LEU A 186 0.91 35.88 3.30
N ASN A 187 1.66 35.24 2.40
CA ASN A 187 2.53 35.94 1.46
C ASN A 187 1.67 36.69 0.42
N LEU A 188 1.66 38.01 0.48
CA LEU A 188 0.94 38.86 -0.46
C LEU A 188 1.93 39.35 -1.51
N ASP A 189 1.98 38.65 -2.65
CA ASP A 189 2.68 39.15 -3.84
C ASP A 189 1.99 40.40 -4.44
N LYS A 190 1.01 40.99 -3.73
CA LYS A 190 0.22 42.16 -4.15
C LYS A 190 0.13 43.18 -3.01
N PRO A 191 0.50 44.45 -3.25
CA PRO A 191 0.57 45.48 -2.21
C PRO A 191 -0.80 46.01 -1.73
N GLU A 192 -1.91 45.57 -2.31
CA GLU A 192 -3.27 46.01 -1.94
C GLU A 192 -4.20 44.82 -1.72
N VAL A 193 -4.01 44.08 -0.63
CA VAL A 193 -4.99 43.08 -0.20
C VAL A 193 -5.64 43.57 1.08
N SER A 194 -6.95 43.83 1.04
CA SER A 194 -7.72 44.25 2.21
C SER A 194 -7.65 43.19 3.31
N ILE A 195 -7.80 43.61 4.57
CA ILE A 195 -7.79 42.71 5.73
C ILE A 195 -8.87 41.63 5.59
N GLU A 196 -10.02 41.99 5.03
CA GLU A 196 -11.13 41.08 4.74
C GLU A 196 -10.71 39.94 3.79
N ASN A 197 -9.99 40.27 2.72
CA ASN A 197 -9.46 39.28 1.77
C ASN A 197 -8.41 38.37 2.42
N LEU A 198 -7.61 38.90 3.36
CA LEU A 198 -6.64 38.09 4.12
C LEU A 198 -7.31 37.08 5.04
N ILE A 199 -8.37 37.51 5.72
CA ILE A 199 -9.19 36.65 6.58
C ILE A 199 -9.86 35.55 5.72
N GLU A 200 -10.34 35.89 4.53
CA GLU A 200 -10.93 34.90 3.61
C GLU A 200 -9.90 33.87 3.14
N ILE A 201 -8.71 34.31 2.71
CA ILE A 201 -7.61 33.42 2.29
C ILE A 201 -7.20 32.48 3.42
N LYS A 202 -7.08 33.01 4.65
CA LYS A 202 -6.83 32.22 5.85
C LYS A 202 -7.88 31.12 6.04
N ASN A 203 -9.16 31.51 6.01
CA ASN A 203 -10.28 30.58 6.21
C ASN A 203 -10.35 29.52 5.10
N LEU A 204 -9.99 29.88 3.86
CA LEU A 204 -9.89 28.92 2.76
C LEU A 204 -8.76 27.90 2.98
N ASN A 205 -7.58 28.36 3.39
CA ASN A 205 -6.45 27.48 3.68
C ASN A 205 -6.73 26.54 4.86
N ASP A 206 -7.31 27.05 5.95
CA ASP A 206 -7.70 26.23 7.11
C ASP A 206 -8.74 25.17 6.73
N ARG A 207 -9.75 25.55 5.93
CA ARG A 207 -10.73 24.59 5.39
C ARG A 207 -10.10 23.54 4.49
N ALA A 208 -9.18 23.93 3.61
CA ALA A 208 -8.48 23.00 2.73
C ALA A 208 -7.65 21.98 3.52
N ILE A 209 -6.94 22.44 4.56
CA ILE A 209 -6.15 21.58 5.43
C ILE A 209 -7.05 20.62 6.22
N ASN A 210 -8.16 21.11 6.81
CA ASN A 210 -9.08 20.24 7.54
C ASN A 210 -9.71 19.18 6.62
N LYS A 211 -10.11 19.56 5.41
CA LYS A 211 -10.59 18.61 4.39
C LYS A 211 -9.55 17.55 4.05
N GLU A 212 -8.28 17.93 3.92
CA GLU A 212 -7.20 16.98 3.65
C GLU A 212 -6.97 16.03 4.85
N ILE A 213 -6.99 16.54 6.08
CA ILE A 213 -6.91 15.70 7.29
C ILE A 213 -8.06 14.69 7.33
N GLU A 214 -9.29 15.13 7.09
CA GLU A 214 -10.45 14.22 7.02
C GLU A 214 -10.30 13.20 5.89
N HIS A 215 -9.80 13.65 4.73
CA HIS A 215 -9.57 12.80 3.56
C HIS A 215 -8.59 11.66 3.86
N ILE A 216 -7.44 11.95 4.47
CA ILE A 216 -6.46 10.89 4.79
C ILE A 216 -7.01 9.86 5.78
N TYR A 217 -7.80 10.29 6.77
CA TYR A 217 -8.45 9.38 7.72
C TYR A 217 -9.53 8.51 7.06
N LYS A 218 -10.17 8.99 5.99
CA LYS A 218 -11.14 8.21 5.21
C LYS A 218 -10.47 7.23 4.24
N VAL A 219 -9.43 7.67 3.53
CA VAL A 219 -8.78 6.88 2.47
C VAL A 219 -7.88 5.79 3.04
N PHE A 220 -7.12 6.08 4.10
CA PHE A 220 -6.15 5.13 4.63
C PHE A 220 -6.75 3.76 5.01
N PRO A 221 -7.87 3.68 5.78
CA PRO A 221 -8.49 2.39 6.10
C PRO A 221 -8.98 1.63 4.88
N VAL A 222 -9.50 2.34 3.87
CA VAL A 222 -10.00 1.73 2.62
C VAL A 222 -8.85 1.15 1.81
N ALA A 223 -7.76 1.89 1.64
CA ALA A 223 -6.56 1.42 0.95
C ALA A 223 -5.95 0.19 1.65
N PHE A 224 -5.84 0.23 2.98
CA PHE A 224 -5.32 -0.88 3.77
C PHE A 224 -6.22 -2.12 3.69
N ASN A 225 -7.54 -1.94 3.78
CA ASN A 225 -8.49 -3.05 3.63
C ASN A 225 -8.43 -3.66 2.22
N THR A 226 -8.30 -2.82 1.19
CA THR A 226 -8.16 -3.28 -0.21
C THR A 226 -6.89 -4.12 -0.38
N TYR A 227 -5.77 -3.63 0.14
CA TYR A 227 -4.52 -4.39 0.17
C TYR A 227 -4.64 -5.71 0.95
N SER A 228 -5.31 -5.70 2.10
CA SER A 228 -5.58 -6.91 2.88
C SER A 228 -6.34 -7.95 2.07
N LEU A 229 -7.38 -7.54 1.35
CA LEU A 229 -8.17 -8.44 0.51
C LEU A 229 -7.32 -8.97 -0.64
N TYR A 230 -6.51 -8.12 -1.26
CA TYR A 230 -5.57 -8.53 -2.28
C TYR A 230 -4.60 -9.60 -1.77
N GLU A 231 -3.93 -9.36 -0.63
CA GLU A 231 -2.96 -10.30 -0.06
C GLU A 231 -3.57 -11.67 0.23
N ASN A 232 -4.76 -11.69 0.83
CA ASN A 232 -5.46 -12.92 1.17
C ASN A 232 -5.90 -13.71 -0.07
N ASN A 233 -6.29 -13.02 -1.15
CA ASN A 233 -6.89 -13.66 -2.32
C ASN A 233 -5.90 -13.97 -3.44
N PHE A 234 -4.72 -13.35 -3.44
CA PHE A 234 -3.76 -13.49 -4.54
C PHE A 234 -3.29 -14.94 -4.74
N ILE A 235 -2.99 -15.65 -3.63
CA ILE A 235 -2.58 -17.06 -3.67
C ILE A 235 -3.72 -17.94 -4.22
N ILE A 236 -4.96 -17.69 -3.81
CA ILE A 236 -6.15 -18.41 -4.31
C ILE A 236 -6.25 -18.24 -5.82
N HIS A 237 -6.03 -17.03 -6.34
CA HIS A 237 -6.04 -16.79 -7.78
C HIS A 237 -4.99 -17.64 -8.50
N LEU A 238 -3.79 -17.79 -7.95
CA LEU A 238 -2.75 -18.65 -8.55
C LEU A 238 -3.13 -20.14 -8.52
N TYR A 239 -3.74 -20.63 -7.43
CA TYR A 239 -4.27 -22.00 -7.39
C TYR A 239 -5.37 -22.24 -8.43
N LEU A 240 -6.28 -21.29 -8.63
CA LEU A 240 -7.32 -21.39 -9.65
C LEU A 240 -6.74 -21.45 -11.07
N GLN A 241 -5.62 -20.74 -11.33
CA GLN A 241 -4.91 -20.85 -12.61
C GLN A 241 -4.32 -22.24 -12.83
N LEU A 242 -3.82 -22.87 -11.78
CA LEU A 242 -3.25 -24.22 -11.80
C LEU A 242 -4.35 -25.25 -12.09
N ILE A 243 -5.46 -25.22 -11.35
CA ILE A 243 -6.62 -26.11 -11.57
C ILE A 243 -7.17 -25.95 -12.99
N LYS A 244 -7.28 -24.71 -13.48
CA LYS A 244 -7.72 -24.44 -14.86
C LYS A 244 -6.79 -25.11 -15.87
N ALA A 245 -5.47 -24.99 -15.71
CA ALA A 245 -4.52 -25.60 -16.63
C ALA A 245 -4.61 -27.13 -16.64
N ASP A 246 -4.74 -27.75 -15.46
CA ASP A 246 -4.91 -29.20 -15.33
C ASP A 246 -6.19 -29.70 -15.99
N PHE A 247 -7.31 -29.01 -15.76
CA PHE A 247 -8.59 -29.30 -16.42
C PHE A 247 -8.49 -29.23 -17.95
N TRP A 248 -7.79 -28.23 -18.49
CA TRP A 248 -7.60 -28.10 -19.94
C TRP A 248 -6.78 -29.26 -20.52
N VAL A 249 -5.73 -29.70 -19.82
CA VAL A 249 -4.93 -30.86 -20.24
C VAL A 249 -5.77 -32.13 -20.21
N LEU A 250 -6.51 -32.36 -19.12
CA LEU A 250 -7.41 -33.51 -18.99
C LEU A 250 -8.45 -33.54 -20.11
N ARG A 251 -9.11 -32.40 -20.37
CA ARG A 251 -10.13 -32.28 -21.43
C ARG A 251 -9.58 -32.64 -22.80
N ARG A 252 -8.39 -32.16 -23.15
CA ARG A 252 -7.76 -32.47 -24.44
C ARG A 252 -7.42 -33.96 -24.57
N LYS A 253 -6.82 -34.55 -23.53
CA LYS A 253 -6.52 -36.00 -23.52
C LYS A 253 -7.78 -36.85 -23.63
N LEU A 254 -8.86 -36.46 -22.96
CA LEU A 254 -10.15 -37.14 -23.08
C LEU A 254 -10.69 -37.04 -24.51
N HIS A 255 -10.59 -35.86 -25.14
CA HIS A 255 -11.01 -35.68 -26.52
C HIS A 255 -10.18 -36.52 -27.50
N GLU A 256 -8.87 -36.59 -27.31
CA GLU A 256 -7.96 -37.45 -28.09
C GLU A 256 -8.30 -38.94 -27.92
N ALA A 257 -8.66 -39.38 -26.72
CA ALA A 257 -9.04 -40.77 -26.45
C ALA A 257 -10.43 -41.13 -27.00
N LEU A 258 -11.41 -40.22 -26.88
CA LEU A 258 -12.78 -40.45 -27.32
C LEU A 258 -12.98 -40.22 -28.82
N GLY A 259 -12.15 -39.40 -29.47
CA GLY A 259 -12.25 -39.11 -30.90
C GLY A 259 -12.28 -40.37 -31.79
N PRO A 260 -11.32 -41.30 -31.64
CA PRO A 260 -11.33 -42.57 -32.36
C PRO A 260 -12.56 -43.44 -32.04
N ILE A 261 -13.01 -43.49 -30.77
CA ILE A 261 -14.20 -44.25 -30.36
C ILE A 261 -15.45 -43.70 -31.04
N ASN A 262 -15.60 -42.38 -31.07
CA ASN A 262 -16.69 -41.73 -31.79
C ASN A 262 -16.66 -42.05 -33.28
N GLN A 263 -15.49 -42.05 -33.92
CA GLN A 263 -15.37 -42.46 -35.33
C GLN A 263 -15.77 -43.93 -35.56
N VAL A 264 -15.37 -44.84 -34.67
CA VAL A 264 -15.75 -46.25 -34.75
C VAL A 264 -17.25 -46.41 -34.56
N GLY A 265 -17.85 -45.77 -33.55
CA GLY A 265 -19.29 -45.77 -33.33
C GLY A 265 -20.07 -45.27 -34.55
N TYR A 266 -19.64 -44.15 -35.15
CA TYR A 266 -20.21 -43.63 -36.40
C TYR A 266 -20.13 -44.64 -37.55
N LYS A 267 -18.99 -45.31 -37.72
CA LYS A 267 -18.81 -46.32 -38.76
C LYS A 267 -19.70 -47.56 -38.53
N ILE A 268 -19.84 -48.02 -37.29
CA ILE A 268 -20.70 -49.15 -36.93
C ILE A 268 -22.17 -48.81 -37.17
N VAL A 269 -22.63 -47.64 -36.73
CA VAL A 269 -24.02 -47.19 -36.97
C VAL A 269 -24.32 -47.10 -38.46
N ASN A 270 -23.43 -46.49 -39.25
CA ASN A 270 -23.59 -46.43 -40.71
C ASN A 270 -23.60 -47.82 -41.35
N ALA A 271 -22.77 -48.76 -40.88
CA ALA A 271 -22.74 -50.13 -41.39
C ALA A 271 -24.01 -50.93 -41.05
N MET A 272 -24.68 -50.62 -39.94
CA MET A 272 -25.95 -51.27 -39.55
C MET A 272 -27.17 -50.63 -40.21
N SER A 273 -27.03 -49.44 -40.81
CA SER A 273 -28.10 -48.77 -41.58
C SER A 273 -28.12 -49.14 -43.07
N LEU A 274 -27.14 -49.93 -43.52
CA LEU A 274 -27.06 -50.57 -44.84
C LEU A 274 -27.70 -51.97 -44.78
#